data_AF-A0A0L1J8K1-F1
#
_entry.id   AF-A0A0L1J8K1-F1
#
_cell.length_a   1.000
_cell.length_b   1.000
_cell.length_c   1.000
_cell.angle_alpha   90.00
_cell.angle_beta   90.00
_cell.angle_gamma   90.00
#
_symmetry.space_group_name_H-M   'P 1'
#
loop_
_entity.id
_entity.type
_entity.pdbx_description
1 polymer ?
#
loop_
_entity_poly.entity_id
_entity_poly.type
_entity_poly.pdbx_seq_one_letter_code
_entity_poly.pdbx_strand_id
1 'polypeptide(L)'
;MTYITSFLVSLLVGVASANPASVHDQQGSSQTLICPGLKTVNNGCIRYTRGFDVTGVTTEVDLKFPQVKDECDCIQECLKRLDSCANYVWKFSTPESVQSGHRTCTLYSNFNLPPKTNLAFNVDKSTNIQLLSPQNNPQMGGLVPQAFKDQKLNTTPDPDAVSGPVWALADGSVQC
;
A
#
# COMPACT_ATOMS: atom_id res chain seq x y z
N MET A 1 51.55 64.60 21.51
CA MET A 1 51.55 63.23 22.05
C MET A 1 50.14 62.68 21.92
N THR A 2 49.85 62.13 20.74
CA THR A 2 49.67 60.68 20.48
C THR A 2 48.24 60.24 20.78
N TYR A 3 47.38 60.40 19.78
CA TYR A 3 46.04 59.81 19.75
C TYR A 3 46.21 58.31 19.47
N ILE A 4 45.85 57.47 20.45
CA ILE A 4 45.79 56.02 20.30
C ILE A 4 44.38 55.68 19.81
N THR A 5 44.26 55.35 18.53
CA THR A 5 43.05 54.76 17.94
C THR A 5 42.97 53.29 18.34
N SER A 6 42.03 52.96 19.22
CA SER A 6 41.73 51.59 19.62
C SER A 6 41.09 50.81 18.46
N PHE A 7 41.72 49.70 18.09
CA PHE A 7 41.15 48.68 17.21
C PHE A 7 40.03 47.91 17.93
N LEU A 8 38.81 47.99 17.41
CA LEU A 8 37.72 47.08 17.77
C LEU A 8 37.86 45.80 16.94
N VAL A 9 38.38 44.75 17.58
CA VAL A 9 38.35 43.37 17.06
C VAL A 9 36.99 42.79 17.47
N SER A 10 36.04 42.76 16.54
CA SER A 10 34.79 42.02 16.73
C SER A 10 35.10 40.52 16.67
N LEU A 11 35.11 39.85 17.82
CA LEU A 11 35.05 38.39 17.90
C LEU A 11 33.72 37.91 17.33
N LEU A 12 33.74 37.34 16.12
CA LEU A 12 32.67 36.47 15.64
C LEU A 12 32.70 35.19 16.47
N VAL A 13 31.81 35.10 17.47
CA VAL A 13 31.49 33.84 18.12
C VAL A 13 30.75 33.00 17.09
N GLY A 14 31.48 32.13 16.40
CA GLY A 14 30.90 31.11 15.55
C GLY A 14 30.06 30.19 16.42
N VAL A 15 28.73 30.32 16.31
CA VAL A 15 27.81 29.32 16.84
C VAL A 15 28.04 28.08 16.00
N ALA A 16 28.76 27.11 16.56
CA ALA A 16 28.77 25.76 16.03
C ALA A 16 27.32 25.26 16.10
N SER A 17 26.60 25.31 14.97
CA SER A 17 25.40 24.53 14.78
C SER A 17 25.84 23.07 14.90
N ALA A 18 25.70 22.51 16.10
CA ALA A 18 25.71 21.08 16.28
C ALA A 18 24.64 20.53 15.33
N ASN A 19 25.08 19.95 14.21
CA ASN A 19 24.22 19.06 13.46
C ASN A 19 23.72 18.04 14.48
N PRO A 20 22.41 17.94 14.75
CA PRO A 20 21.94 16.72 15.37
C PRO A 20 22.30 15.65 14.36
N ALA A 21 23.29 14.83 14.73
CA ALA A 21 23.56 13.57 14.08
C ALA A 21 22.18 12.95 13.83
N SER A 22 21.93 12.61 12.56
CA SER A 22 20.75 11.87 12.14
C SER A 22 20.54 10.77 13.17
N VAL A 23 19.54 10.97 14.03
CA VAL A 23 18.95 9.88 14.78
C VAL A 23 18.32 9.07 13.67
N HIS A 24 19.07 8.08 13.17
CA HIS A 24 18.47 6.97 12.47
C HIS A 24 17.35 6.51 13.39
N ASP A 25 16.12 6.71 12.94
CA ASP A 25 14.92 6.26 13.63
C ASP A 25 15.20 4.85 14.13
N GLN A 26 15.26 4.72 15.46
CA GLN A 26 15.39 3.43 16.09
C GLN A 26 14.14 2.65 15.74
N GLN A 27 14.33 1.76 14.76
CA GLN A 27 13.57 0.57 14.43
C GLN A 27 12.45 0.25 15.44
N GLY A 28 11.33 0.95 15.30
CA GLY A 28 10.04 0.45 15.76
C GLY A 28 9.82 -0.91 15.10
N SER A 29 9.22 -1.85 15.84
CA SER A 29 9.16 -3.30 15.53
C SER A 29 9.33 -3.57 14.04
N SER A 30 10.42 -4.23 13.63
CA SER A 30 10.63 -4.60 12.23
C SER A 30 9.32 -5.16 11.70
N GLN A 31 8.74 -4.53 10.68
CA GLN A 31 7.48 -4.99 10.10
C GLN A 31 7.57 -6.51 9.89
N THR A 32 6.63 -7.25 10.45
CA THR A 32 6.70 -8.72 10.49
C THR A 32 6.68 -9.25 9.07
N LEU A 33 7.64 -10.10 8.71
CA LEU A 33 7.63 -10.74 7.40
C LEU A 33 6.44 -11.71 7.30
N ILE A 34 5.62 -11.54 6.27
CA ILE A 34 4.58 -12.52 5.88
C ILE A 34 4.98 -13.22 4.60
N CYS A 35 4.47 -14.44 4.40
CA CYS A 35 4.67 -15.24 3.20
C CYS A 35 6.16 -15.42 2.84
N PRO A 36 6.97 -16.03 3.73
CA PRO A 36 8.38 -16.27 3.45
C PRO A 36 8.55 -17.17 2.22
N GLY A 37 9.54 -16.85 1.38
CA GLY A 37 9.85 -17.58 0.14
C GLY A 37 9.28 -16.96 -1.14
N LEU A 38 8.52 -15.86 -1.04
CA LEU A 38 8.12 -15.09 -2.23
C LEU A 38 9.34 -14.45 -2.89
N LYS A 39 9.33 -14.37 -4.23
CA LYS A 39 10.39 -13.75 -5.04
C LYS A 39 10.34 -12.22 -4.97
N THR A 40 10.67 -11.68 -3.82
CA THR A 40 10.72 -10.23 -3.54
C THR A 40 12.04 -9.87 -2.86
N VAL A 41 12.34 -8.57 -2.76
CA VAL A 41 13.58 -8.06 -2.13
C VAL A 41 13.79 -8.56 -0.70
N ASN A 42 12.72 -8.85 0.04
CA ASN A 42 12.77 -9.32 1.43
C ASN A 42 12.51 -10.83 1.57
N ASN A 43 12.42 -11.58 0.45
CA ASN A 43 12.01 -12.98 0.43
C ASN A 43 10.64 -13.22 1.13
N GLY A 44 9.71 -12.29 0.92
CA GLY A 44 8.41 -12.18 1.57
C GLY A 44 7.90 -10.73 1.56
N CYS A 45 6.77 -10.46 2.22
CA CYS A 45 6.20 -9.10 2.30
C CYS A 45 6.35 -8.51 3.71
N ILE A 46 6.71 -7.24 3.78
CA ILE A 46 6.79 -6.45 5.02
C ILE A 46 5.90 -5.21 4.98
N ARG A 47 5.37 -4.86 3.80
CA ARG A 47 4.53 -3.68 3.54
C ARG A 47 3.11 -4.14 3.30
N TYR A 48 2.37 -4.27 4.39
CA TYR A 48 0.97 -4.62 4.37
C TYR A 48 0.26 -3.97 5.55
N THR A 49 -1.07 -3.96 5.49
CA THR A 49 -1.92 -3.64 6.63
C THR A 49 -2.89 -4.78 6.87
N ARG A 50 -3.30 -4.93 8.13
CA ARG A 50 -4.27 -5.95 8.55
C ARG A 50 -5.62 -5.30 8.86
N GLY A 51 -6.69 -5.98 8.46
CA GLY A 51 -8.06 -5.57 8.72
C GLY A 51 -8.60 -4.45 7.85
N PHE A 52 -7.86 -4.01 6.83
CA PHE A 52 -8.33 -2.95 5.94
C PHE A 52 -8.22 -3.37 4.47
N ASP A 53 -9.07 -2.76 3.67
CA ASP A 53 -9.04 -2.81 2.21
C ASP A 53 -7.98 -1.82 1.67
N VAL A 54 -8.07 -1.47 0.39
CA VAL A 54 -7.33 -0.37 -0.24
C VAL A 54 -8.29 0.63 -0.87
N THR A 55 -7.83 1.86 -1.10
CA THR A 55 -8.56 2.91 -1.83
C THR A 55 -7.71 3.45 -2.97
N GLY A 56 -8.32 4.27 -3.85
CA GLY A 56 -7.58 4.88 -4.96
C GLY A 56 -7.28 3.91 -6.11
N VAL A 57 -7.95 2.76 -6.13
CA VAL A 57 -7.82 1.71 -7.15
C VAL A 57 -8.69 2.01 -8.36
N THR A 58 -8.34 1.47 -9.53
CA THR A 58 -9.07 1.78 -10.78
C THR A 58 -9.72 0.59 -11.46
N THR A 59 -9.16 -0.59 -11.27
CA THR A 59 -9.69 -1.84 -11.80
C THR A 59 -9.54 -2.91 -10.74
N GLU A 60 -10.44 -3.88 -10.72
CA GLU A 60 -10.41 -4.99 -9.79
C GLU A 60 -10.56 -6.33 -10.51
N VAL A 61 -9.85 -7.34 -10.01
CA VAL A 61 -9.99 -8.73 -10.43
C VAL A 61 -10.13 -9.60 -9.19
N ASP A 62 -11.26 -10.29 -9.08
CA ASP A 62 -11.55 -11.22 -7.99
C ASP A 62 -11.13 -12.65 -8.33
N LEU A 63 -10.30 -13.22 -7.47
CA LEU A 63 -9.88 -14.62 -7.49
C LEU A 63 -10.46 -15.32 -6.24
N LYS A 64 -11.01 -16.51 -6.42
CA LYS A 64 -11.76 -17.23 -5.36
C LYS A 64 -11.16 -18.61 -5.11
N PHE A 65 -11.50 -19.20 -3.96
CA PHE A 65 -11.20 -20.61 -3.70
C PHE A 65 -11.79 -21.51 -4.81
N PRO A 66 -11.07 -22.56 -5.27
CA PRO A 66 -9.78 -23.05 -4.78
C PRO A 66 -8.54 -22.45 -5.43
N GLN A 67 -8.69 -21.46 -6.31
CA GLN A 67 -7.57 -20.83 -7.02
C GLN A 67 -6.62 -20.10 -6.05
N VAL A 68 -7.19 -19.45 -5.03
CA VAL A 68 -6.46 -18.80 -3.94
C VAL A 68 -6.97 -19.35 -2.61
N LYS A 69 -6.07 -19.87 -1.77
CA LYS A 69 -6.45 -20.52 -0.50
C LYS A 69 -6.14 -19.65 0.71
N ASP A 70 -5.09 -18.85 0.64
CA ASP A 70 -4.60 -18.00 1.72
C ASP A 70 -4.10 -16.64 1.19
N GLU A 71 -3.64 -15.78 2.10
CA GLU A 71 -3.10 -14.48 1.75
C GLU A 71 -1.82 -14.58 0.89
N CYS A 72 -1.04 -15.65 1.05
CA CYS A 72 0.22 -15.83 0.33
C CYS A 72 -0.01 -16.20 -1.12
N ASP A 73 -1.00 -17.06 -1.39
CA ASP A 73 -1.51 -17.31 -2.74
C ASP A 73 -2.00 -16.00 -3.38
N CYS A 74 -2.73 -15.16 -2.62
CA CYS A 74 -3.24 -13.89 -3.13
C CYS A 74 -2.11 -12.93 -3.56
N ILE A 75 -1.11 -12.76 -2.69
CA ILE A 75 0.07 -11.95 -2.99
C ILE A 75 0.81 -12.51 -4.21
N GLN A 76 0.98 -13.83 -4.25
CA GLN A 76 1.67 -14.52 -5.33
C GLN A 76 0.94 -14.32 -6.68
N GLU A 77 -0.39 -14.26 -6.68
CA GLU A 77 -1.17 -13.95 -7.87
C GLU A 77 -0.98 -12.50 -8.34
N CYS A 78 -0.82 -11.54 -7.42
CA CYS A 78 -0.44 -10.17 -7.78
C CYS A 78 0.97 -10.10 -8.38
N LEU A 79 1.94 -10.79 -7.75
CA LEU A 79 3.32 -10.87 -8.22
C LEU A 79 3.48 -11.52 -9.61
N LYS A 80 2.52 -12.35 -10.04
CA LYS A 80 2.49 -12.93 -11.39
C LYS A 80 1.96 -11.97 -12.46
N ARG A 81 1.35 -10.85 -12.05
CA ARG A 81 0.62 -9.90 -12.91
C ARG A 81 1.12 -8.47 -12.69
N LEU A 82 2.44 -8.27 -12.66
CA LEU A 82 3.04 -6.96 -12.36
C LEU A 82 2.69 -5.86 -13.36
N ASP A 83 2.21 -6.23 -14.55
CA ASP A 83 1.70 -5.34 -15.58
C ASP A 83 0.30 -4.78 -15.27
N SER A 84 -0.48 -5.47 -14.45
CA SER A 84 -1.87 -5.09 -14.14
C SER A 84 -2.22 -5.03 -12.65
N CYS A 85 -1.34 -5.51 -11.76
CA CYS A 85 -1.55 -5.54 -10.32
C CYS A 85 -0.56 -4.63 -9.58
N ALA A 86 -1.10 -3.73 -8.77
CA ALA A 86 -0.36 -2.83 -7.89
C ALA A 86 -0.72 -3.01 -6.41
N ASN A 87 -1.86 -3.64 -6.09
CA ASN A 87 -2.22 -4.01 -4.73
C ASN A 87 -3.01 -5.31 -4.72
N TYR A 88 -2.96 -6.00 -3.58
CA TYR A 88 -3.76 -7.17 -3.29
C TYR A 88 -4.59 -6.93 -2.03
N VAL A 89 -5.74 -7.60 -1.94
CA VAL A 89 -6.59 -7.64 -0.75
C VAL A 89 -7.14 -9.03 -0.59
N TRP A 90 -6.89 -9.66 0.55
CA TRP A 90 -7.43 -10.96 0.91
C TRP A 90 -8.41 -10.80 2.08
N LYS A 91 -9.71 -10.91 1.81
CA LYS A 91 -10.80 -10.65 2.77
C LYS A 91 -12.08 -11.39 2.39
N PHE A 92 -13.10 -11.37 3.25
CA PHE A 92 -14.46 -11.71 2.83
C PHE A 92 -15.05 -10.54 2.02
N SER A 93 -15.35 -10.79 0.74
CA SER A 93 -15.89 -9.76 -0.17
C SER A 93 -17.38 -9.91 -0.44
N THR A 94 -17.96 -11.08 -0.16
CA THR A 94 -19.41 -11.33 -0.34
C THR A 94 -20.01 -12.18 0.80
N PRO A 95 -21.33 -12.14 1.04
CA PRO A 95 -21.99 -13.03 2.00
C PRO A 95 -21.70 -14.52 1.76
N GLU A 96 -21.57 -14.94 0.50
CA GLU A 96 -21.24 -16.32 0.13
C GLU A 96 -19.81 -16.68 0.54
N SER A 97 -18.86 -15.73 0.42
CA SER A 97 -17.49 -15.93 0.90
C SER A 97 -17.47 -16.14 2.42
N VAL A 98 -18.28 -15.40 3.17
CA VAL A 98 -18.43 -15.58 4.63
C VAL A 98 -19.02 -16.96 4.94
N GLN A 99 -20.09 -17.34 4.26
CA GLN A 99 -20.79 -18.60 4.50
C GLN A 99 -19.92 -19.82 4.20
N SER A 100 -19.10 -19.75 3.14
CA SER A 100 -18.16 -20.81 2.77
C SER A 100 -16.90 -20.85 3.65
N GLY A 101 -16.63 -19.78 4.41
CA GLY A 101 -15.38 -19.64 5.17
C GLY A 101 -14.15 -19.39 4.30
N HIS A 102 -14.35 -19.09 3.01
CA HIS A 102 -13.27 -18.84 2.05
C HIS A 102 -13.24 -17.37 1.65
N ARG A 103 -12.12 -16.70 1.94
CA ARG A 103 -11.89 -15.31 1.54
C ARG A 103 -11.69 -15.21 0.02
N THR A 104 -12.01 -14.04 -0.52
CA THR A 104 -11.72 -13.63 -1.88
C THR A 104 -10.40 -12.88 -1.90
N CYS A 105 -9.60 -13.10 -2.94
CA CYS A 105 -8.45 -12.28 -3.26
C CYS A 105 -8.84 -11.29 -4.34
N THR A 106 -8.78 -9.99 -4.05
CA THR A 106 -9.03 -8.93 -5.01
C THR A 106 -7.71 -8.27 -5.37
N LEU A 107 -7.40 -8.27 -6.66
CA LEU A 107 -6.22 -7.64 -7.23
C LEU A 107 -6.61 -6.29 -7.84
N TYR A 108 -5.87 -5.26 -7.47
CA TYR A 108 -6.15 -3.89 -7.89
C TYR A 108 -4.99 -3.29 -8.68
N SER A 109 -5.30 -2.51 -9.71
CA SER A 109 -4.35 -1.58 -10.30
C SER A 109 -4.43 -0.22 -9.60
N ASN A 110 -3.30 0.48 -9.49
CA ASN A 110 -3.24 1.88 -9.07
C ASN A 110 -2.65 2.75 -10.16
N PHE A 111 -3.09 4.00 -10.23
CA PHE A 111 -2.32 5.05 -10.90
C PHE A 111 -1.68 5.96 -9.87
N ASN A 112 -0.44 6.35 -10.11
CA ASN A 112 0.17 7.48 -9.43
C ASN A 112 -0.26 8.75 -10.18
N LEU A 113 -1.45 9.29 -9.86
CA LEU A 113 -1.98 10.46 -10.56
C LEU A 113 -1.59 11.77 -9.88
N PRO A 114 -1.22 12.80 -10.67
CA PRO A 114 -1.17 14.16 -10.18
C PRO A 114 -2.54 14.61 -9.61
N PRO A 115 -2.57 15.53 -8.64
CA PRO A 115 -3.81 16.12 -8.16
C PRO A 115 -4.66 16.68 -9.32
N LYS A 116 -5.99 16.50 -9.23
CA LYS A 116 -6.98 16.96 -10.23
C LYS A 116 -6.94 16.24 -11.58
N THR A 117 -6.33 15.06 -11.65
CA THR A 117 -6.42 14.22 -12.85
C THR A 117 -7.69 13.39 -12.82
N ASN A 118 -8.53 13.54 -13.85
CA ASN A 118 -9.70 12.68 -14.05
C ASN A 118 -9.33 11.52 -14.97
N LEU A 119 -9.64 10.32 -14.53
CA LEU A 119 -9.53 9.11 -15.35
C LEU A 119 -10.82 8.88 -16.12
N ALA A 120 -10.68 8.62 -17.42
CA ALA A 120 -11.76 8.13 -18.27
C ALA A 120 -11.36 6.75 -18.82
N PHE A 121 -12.16 5.73 -18.52
CA PHE A 121 -11.94 4.37 -19.02
C PHE A 121 -12.92 4.09 -20.15
N ASN A 122 -12.40 3.61 -21.28
CA ASN A 122 -13.24 3.03 -22.34
C ASN A 122 -13.37 1.53 -22.08
N VAL A 123 -14.34 1.16 -21.24
CA VAL A 123 -14.55 -0.24 -20.84
C VAL A 123 -14.93 -1.13 -22.01
N ASP A 124 -15.70 -0.62 -22.97
CA ASP A 124 -16.17 -1.39 -24.13
C ASP A 124 -15.03 -1.80 -25.09
N LYS A 125 -13.87 -1.15 -24.99
CA LYS A 125 -12.67 -1.45 -25.77
C LYS A 125 -11.52 -1.99 -24.92
N SER A 126 -11.77 -2.32 -23.67
CA SER A 126 -10.75 -2.83 -22.74
C SER A 126 -10.99 -4.30 -22.42
N THR A 127 -9.91 -5.05 -22.22
CA THR A 127 -9.97 -6.45 -21.75
C THR A 127 -9.70 -6.51 -20.25
N ASN A 128 -10.48 -7.29 -19.51
CA ASN A 128 -10.32 -7.54 -18.07
C ASN A 128 -10.43 -6.30 -17.16
N ILE A 129 -11.16 -5.27 -17.58
CA ILE A 129 -11.48 -4.09 -16.77
C ILE A 129 -12.94 -4.14 -16.37
N GLN A 130 -13.22 -4.17 -15.06
CA GLN A 130 -14.57 -4.00 -14.52
C GLN A 130 -14.74 -2.57 -14.00
N LEU A 131 -15.91 -1.99 -14.26
CA LEU A 131 -16.30 -0.72 -13.65
C LEU A 131 -16.45 -0.92 -12.13
N LEU A 132 -15.72 -0.12 -11.37
CA LEU A 132 -15.92 -0.03 -9.93
C LEU A 132 -17.33 0.50 -9.64
N SER A 133 -17.90 0.04 -8.53
CA SER A 133 -19.13 0.66 -8.02
C SER A 133 -18.91 2.17 -7.82
N PRO A 134 -19.95 3.02 -7.97
CA PRO A 134 -19.81 4.46 -7.75
C PRO A 134 -19.19 4.81 -6.39
N GLN A 135 -19.45 3.98 -5.37
CA GLN A 135 -18.93 4.12 -4.01
C GLN A 135 -17.43 3.84 -3.91
N ASN A 136 -16.90 3.05 -4.83
CA ASN A 136 -15.47 2.72 -4.96
C ASN A 136 -14.75 3.61 -5.98
N ASN A 137 -15.40 4.66 -6.50
CA ASN A 137 -14.76 5.58 -7.44
C ASN A 137 -13.57 6.29 -6.76
N PRO A 138 -12.33 6.07 -7.23
CA PRO A 138 -11.14 6.65 -6.61
C PRO A 138 -11.15 8.19 -6.61
N GLN A 139 -11.92 8.83 -7.50
CA GLN A 139 -12.04 10.29 -7.57
C GLN A 139 -12.85 10.89 -6.42
N MET A 140 -13.68 10.10 -5.72
CA MET A 140 -14.40 10.61 -4.54
C MET A 140 -13.48 10.82 -3.33
N GLY A 141 -12.35 10.10 -3.27
CA GLY A 141 -11.49 10.05 -2.10
C GLY A 141 -12.17 9.41 -0.88
N GLY A 142 -11.42 9.27 0.23
CA GLY A 142 -11.95 8.73 1.48
C GLY A 142 -10.89 8.03 2.34
N LEU A 143 -11.32 7.59 3.52
CA LEU A 143 -10.53 6.70 4.37
C LEU A 143 -10.50 5.29 3.77
N VAL A 144 -9.45 4.54 4.10
CA VAL A 144 -9.34 3.13 3.72
C VAL A 144 -10.45 2.31 4.41
N PRO A 145 -11.27 1.53 3.68
CA PRO A 145 -12.36 0.75 4.27
C PRO A 145 -11.88 -0.31 5.25
N GLN A 146 -12.64 -0.49 6.33
CA GLN A 146 -12.50 -1.60 7.26
C GLN A 146 -12.97 -2.90 6.58
N ALA A 147 -12.21 -3.98 6.73
CA ALA A 147 -12.66 -5.32 6.36
C ALA A 147 -13.56 -5.90 7.46
N PHE A 148 -14.58 -6.66 7.05
CA PHE A 148 -15.56 -7.26 7.94
C PHE A 148 -15.72 -8.76 7.64
N LYS A 149 -16.08 -9.54 8.65
CA LYS A 149 -16.26 -11.01 8.56
C LYS A 149 -17.67 -11.50 8.90
N ASP A 150 -18.61 -10.59 9.11
CA ASP A 150 -20.02 -10.94 9.29
C ASP A 150 -20.75 -11.03 7.94
N GLN A 151 -21.90 -11.70 7.92
CA GLN A 151 -22.66 -11.94 6.69
C GLN A 151 -23.12 -10.66 5.98
N LYS A 152 -23.28 -9.55 6.72
CA LYS A 152 -23.64 -8.24 6.16
C LYS A 152 -22.41 -7.38 5.79
N LEU A 153 -21.21 -7.88 6.09
CA LEU A 153 -19.91 -7.25 5.81
C LEU A 153 -19.82 -5.80 6.34
N ASN A 154 -20.37 -5.52 7.53
CA ASN A 154 -20.43 -4.15 8.02
C ASN A 154 -20.47 -3.97 9.56
N THR A 155 -20.39 -5.05 10.34
CA THR A 155 -20.51 -4.95 11.81
C THR A 155 -19.35 -5.55 12.58
N THR A 156 -18.79 -6.67 12.11
CA THR A 156 -17.72 -7.39 12.82
C THR A 156 -16.41 -7.24 12.06
N PRO A 157 -15.45 -6.44 12.55
CA PRO A 157 -14.15 -6.29 11.93
C PRO A 157 -13.44 -7.63 11.70
N ASP A 158 -12.77 -7.76 10.56
CA ASP A 158 -11.93 -8.90 10.20
C ASP A 158 -10.45 -8.56 10.36
N PRO A 159 -9.83 -8.75 11.55
CA PRO A 159 -8.41 -8.44 11.74
C PRO A 159 -7.46 -9.34 10.92
N ASP A 160 -7.97 -10.45 10.37
CA ASP A 160 -7.16 -11.40 9.61
C ASP A 160 -7.11 -11.06 8.13
N ALA A 161 -7.95 -10.12 7.65
CA ALA A 161 -7.84 -9.61 6.29
C ALA A 161 -6.48 -8.95 6.10
N VAL A 162 -5.88 -9.12 4.91
CA VAL A 162 -4.55 -8.58 4.60
C VAL A 162 -4.61 -7.84 3.27
N SER A 163 -4.08 -6.63 3.26
CA SER A 163 -3.91 -5.85 2.03
C SER A 163 -2.54 -5.21 1.97
N GLY A 164 -2.04 -4.95 0.77
CA GLY A 164 -0.74 -4.31 0.61
C GLY A 164 -0.41 -3.98 -0.84
N PRO A 165 0.54 -3.05 -1.05
CA PRO A 165 1.04 -2.74 -2.37
C PRO A 165 1.99 -3.82 -2.89
N VAL A 166 2.10 -3.89 -4.21
CA VAL A 166 3.17 -4.54 -4.95
C VAL A 166 3.81 -3.50 -5.86
N TRP A 167 5.13 -3.39 -5.79
CA TRP A 167 5.89 -2.49 -6.65
C TRP A 167 6.96 -3.25 -7.41
N ALA A 168 6.89 -3.21 -8.74
CA ALA A 168 8.02 -3.51 -9.61
C ALA A 168 8.93 -2.27 -9.67
N LEU A 169 10.17 -2.43 -9.24
CA LEU A 169 11.16 -1.37 -9.17
C LEU A 169 11.91 -1.24 -10.51
N ALA A 170 12.50 -0.07 -10.73
CA ALA A 170 13.22 0.24 -11.97
C ALA A 170 14.44 -0.67 -12.21
N ASP A 171 14.99 -1.27 -11.16
CA ASP A 171 16.08 -2.25 -11.23
C ASP A 171 15.60 -3.68 -11.52
N GLY A 172 14.29 -3.88 -11.73
CA GLY A 172 13.66 -5.17 -11.98
C GLY A 172 13.36 -5.98 -10.72
N SER A 173 13.74 -5.49 -9.54
CA SER A 173 13.35 -6.12 -8.28
C SER A 173 11.88 -5.83 -7.96
N VAL A 174 11.28 -6.66 -7.10
CA VAL A 174 9.88 -6.52 -6.72
C VAL A 174 9.78 -6.46 -5.22
N GLN A 175 8.95 -5.55 -4.73
CA GLN A 175 8.69 -5.39 -3.32
C GLN A 175 7.20 -5.48 -3.00
N CYS A 176 6.97 -6.08 -1.85
CA CYS A 176 5.85 -5.92 -0.95
C CYS A 176 6.50 -5.85 0.45
#